data_AF-A0A9D5ZFH0-F1
#
_entry.id   AF-A0A9D5ZFH0-F1
#
_cell.length_a   1.000
_cell.length_b   1.000
_cell.length_c   1.000
_cell.angle_alpha   90.00
_cell.angle_beta   90.00
_cell.angle_gamma   90.00
#
_symmetry.space_group_name_H-M   'P 1'
#
loop_
_entity.id
_entity.type
_entity.pdbx_description
1 polymer ?
#
loop_
_entity_poly.entity_id
_entity_poly.type
_entity_poly.pdbx_seq_one_letter_code
_entity_poly.pdbx_strand_id
1 'polypeptide(L)' 'METKEFLKRVKAYARETGQPYSFDPKHGKGSHGRVTLGARFTTVKRGEFGPGLLNKMLDDLGIDKKEF' A
#
# COMPACT_ATOMS: atom_id res chain seq x y z
N MET A 1 2.72 7.29 -9.60
CA MET A 1 1.55 7.20 -8.71
C MET A 1 1.89 7.90 -7.41
N GLU A 2 0.95 8.69 -6.86
CA GLU A 2 1.12 9.33 -5.55
C GLU A 2 0.72 8.37 -4.42
N THR A 3 1.38 8.45 -3.26
CA THR A 3 1.05 7.66 -2.06
C THR A 3 -0.42 7.73 -1.66
N LYS A 4 -1.05 8.91 -1.72
CA LYS A 4 -2.45 9.06 -1.33
C LYS A 4 -3.38 8.22 -2.20
N GLU A 5 -3.13 8.23 -3.51
CA GLU A 5 -3.90 7.46 -4.48
C GLU A 5 -3.69 5.96 -4.27
N PHE A 6 -2.44 5.54 -4.02
CA PHE A 6 -2.14 4.15 -3.70
C PHE A 6 -2.87 3.66 -2.45
N LEU A 7 -2.83 4.42 -1.35
CA LEU A 7 -3.52 4.05 -0.11
C LEU A 7 -5.04 3.98 -0.30
N LYS A 8 -5.61 4.89 -1.11
CA LYS A 8 -7.03 4.87 -1.45
C LYS A 8 -7.40 3.59 -2.21
N ARG A 9 -6.59 3.17 -3.19
CA ARG A 9 -6.80 1.94 -3.95
C ARG A 9 -6.63 0.69 -3.11
N VAL A 10 -5.57 0.60 -2.29
CA VAL A 10 -5.36 -0.53 -1.37
C VAL A 10 -6.54 -0.65 -0.39
N LYS A 11 -7.07 0.48 0.11
CA LYS A 11 -8.25 0.47 0.97
C LYS A 11 -9.51 -0.01 0.24
N ALA A 12 -9.69 0.35 -1.03
CA ALA A 12 -10.80 -0.14 -1.85
C ALA A 12 -10.68 -1.66 -2.09
N TYR A 13 -9.51 -2.11 -2.53
CA TYR A 13 -9.20 -3.53 -2.71
C TYR A 13 -9.45 -4.34 -1.44
N ALA A 14 -9.00 -3.83 -0.28
CA ALA A 14 -9.25 -4.47 1.00
C ALA A 14 -10.74 -4.62 1.32
N ARG A 15 -11.55 -3.62 0.96
CA ARG A 15 -13.00 -3.66 1.14
C ARG A 15 -13.66 -4.68 0.21
N GLU A 16 -13.21 -4.78 -1.02
CA GLU A 16 -13.73 -5.72 -2.02
C GLU A 16 -13.37 -7.17 -1.69
N THR A 17 -12.16 -7.40 -1.18
CA THR A 17 -11.66 -8.73 -0.79
C THR A 17 -11.98 -9.13 0.64
N GLY A 18 -12.57 -8.23 1.44
CA GLY A 18 -12.87 -8.47 2.86
C GLY A 18 -11.62 -8.55 3.75
N GLN A 19 -10.48 -8.04 3.31
CA GLN A 19 -9.23 -8.10 4.05
C GLN A 19 -9.10 -6.94 5.06
N PRO A 20 -8.54 -7.18 6.26
CA PRO A 20 -8.23 -6.12 7.21
C PRO A 20 -7.23 -5.12 6.62
N TYR A 21 -7.54 -3.83 6.69
CA TYR A 21 -6.66 -2.75 6.23
C TYR A 21 -6.23 -1.86 7.39
N SER A 22 -4.94 -1.55 7.46
CA SER A 22 -4.41 -0.56 8.40
C SER A 22 -3.29 0.25 7.77
N PHE A 23 -3.24 1.54 8.08
CA PHE A 23 -2.16 2.43 7.66
C PHE A 23 -1.58 3.13 8.89
N ASP A 24 -0.29 2.92 9.12
CA ASP A 24 0.49 3.59 10.15
C ASP A 24 1.36 4.69 9.51
N PRO A 25 0.95 5.98 9.61
CA PRO A 25 1.72 7.10 9.10
C PRO A 25 2.92 7.49 9.97
N LYS A 26 3.09 6.87 11.15
CA LYS A 26 4.10 7.22 12.17
C LYS A 26 5.23 6.19 12.29
N HIS A 27 5.20 5.10 11.51
CA HIS A 27 6.28 4.11 11.51
C HIS A 27 7.55 4.68 10.85
N GLY A 28 8.41 5.31 11.67
CA GLY A 28 9.72 5.83 11.29
C GLY A 28 9.87 7.35 11.45
N LYS A 29 11.07 7.81 11.80
CA LYS A 29 11.46 9.23 11.83
C LYS A 29 11.55 9.74 10.37
N GLY A 30 10.44 10.21 9.78
CA GLY A 30 10.46 10.74 8.41
C GLY A 30 9.14 10.67 7.63
N SER A 31 9.25 10.83 6.32
CA SER A 31 8.15 10.89 5.34
C SER A 31 7.67 9.52 4.86
N HIS A 32 7.87 8.46 5.66
CA HIS A 32 7.47 7.09 5.34
C HIS A 32 6.29 6.65 6.20
N GLY A 33 5.48 5.72 5.70
CA GLY A 33 4.41 5.06 6.43
C GLY A 33 4.39 3.57 6.10
N ARG A 34 3.64 2.80 6.87
CA ARG A 34 3.45 1.36 6.63
C ARG A 34 1.99 1.08 6.36
N VAL A 35 1.69 0.38 5.28
CA VAL A 35 0.34 -0.13 5.01
C VAL A 35 0.33 -1.63 5.20
N THR A 36 -0.70 -2.13 5.88
CA THR A 36 -0.91 -3.55 6.20
C THR A 36 -2.23 -3.97 5.58
N LEU A 37 -2.22 -5.12 4.92
CA LEU A 37 -3.37 -5.78 4.31
C LEU A 37 -3.39 -7.24 4.77
N GLY A 38 -4.34 -7.59 5.62
CA GLY A 38 -4.37 -8.89 6.29
C GLY A 38 -3.09 -9.15 7.10
N ALA A 39 -2.36 -10.21 6.75
CA ALA A 39 -1.08 -10.57 7.36
C ALA A 39 0.15 -9.95 6.64
N ARG A 40 -0.06 -9.25 5.53
CA ARG A 40 1.00 -8.68 4.68
C ARG A 40 1.14 -7.18 4.90
N PHE A 41 2.32 -6.63 4.65
CA PHE A 41 2.56 -5.20 4.76
C PHE A 41 3.61 -4.73 3.76
N THR A 42 3.57 -3.45 3.43
CA THR A 42 4.63 -2.79 2.66
C THR A 42 4.90 -1.39 3.22
N THR A 43 6.12 -0.89 2.98
CA THR A 43 6.55 0.45 3.39
C THR A 43 6.33 1.42 2.24
N VAL A 44 5.55 2.46 2.49
CA VAL A 44 5.25 3.51 1.51
C VAL A 44 6.01 4.79 1.83
N LYS A 45 6.69 5.35 0.84
CA LYS A 45 7.22 6.72 0.93
C LYS A 45 6.13 7.72 0.58
N ARG A 46 6.17 8.94 1.14
CA ARG A 46 5.30 10.06 0.72
C ARG A 46 5.75 10.62 -0.64
N GLY A 47 4.79 11.08 -1.42
CA GLY A 47 5.00 11.68 -2.74
C GLY A 47 4.84 10.69 -3.87
N GLU A 48 5.46 10.99 -5.01
CA GLU A 48 5.33 10.15 -6.20
C GLU A 48 6.37 9.04 -6.27
N PHE A 49 5.94 7.91 -6.81
CA PHE A 49 6.80 6.78 -7.12
C PHE A 49 6.47 6.16 -8.47
N GLY A 50 7.51 5.55 -9.05
CA GLY A 50 7.45 4.89 -10.33
C GLY A 50 6.82 3.49 -10.27
N PRO A 51 6.58 2.89 -11.44
CA PRO A 51 5.91 1.60 -11.57
C PRO A 51 6.68 0.43 -10.94
N GLY A 52 8.01 0.50 -10.88
CA GLY A 52 8.82 -0.55 -10.23
C GLY A 52 8.56 -0.64 -8.72
N LEU A 53 8.47 0.51 -8.05
CA LEU A 53 8.15 0.54 -6.62
C LEU A 53 6.70 0.13 -6.36
N LEU A 54 5.78 0.54 -7.24
CA LEU A 54 4.39 0.09 -7.18
C LEU A 54 4.29 -1.44 -7.27
N ASN A 55 4.92 -2.06 -8.28
CA ASN A 55 4.89 -3.52 -8.44
C ASN A 55 5.43 -4.23 -7.19
N LYS A 56 6.53 -3.74 -6.61
CA LYS A 56 7.07 -4.29 -5.37
C LYS A 56 6.08 -4.17 -4.21
N MET A 57 5.43 -3.01 -4.05
CA MET A 57 4.44 -2.80 -2.99
C MET A 57 3.22 -3.71 -3.14
N LEU A 58 2.78 -3.96 -4.37
CA LEU A 58 1.68 -4.90 -4.65
C LEU A 58 2.08 -6.34 -4.32
N ASP A 59 3.29 -6.76 -4.71
CA ASP A 59 3.84 -8.07 -4.39
C ASP A 59 3.97 -8.30 -2.88
N ASP A 60 4.56 -7.32 -2.17
CA ASP A 60 4.67 -7.30 -0.70
C ASP A 60 3.28 -7.44 -0.04
N LEU A 61 2.24 -6.82 -0.61
CA LEU A 61 0.85 -6.89 -0.14
C LEU A 61 0.07 -8.12 -0.65
N GLY A 62 0.62 -8.87 -1.60
CA GLY A 62 -0.06 -10.00 -2.23
C GLY A 62 -1.23 -9.63 -3.12
N ILE A 63 -1.21 -8.43 -3.70
CA ILE A 63 -2.23 -7.95 -4.62
C ILE A 63 -1.79 -8.28 -6.04
N ASP A 64 -2.63 -9.00 -6.79
CA ASP A 64 -2.38 -9.20 -8.21
C ASP A 64 -2.55 -7.87 -8.96
N LYS A 65 -1.56 -7.52 -9.79
CA LYS A 65 -1.57 -6.26 -10.54
C LYS A 65 -2.77 -6.13 -11.49
N LYS A 66 -3.38 -7.24 -11.91
CA LYS A 66 -4.59 -7.23 -12.75
C LYS A 66 -5.85 -6.89 -11.95
N GLU A 67 -5.81 -7.04 -10.63
CA GLU A 67 -6.92 -6.75 -9.72
C GLU A 67 -6.81 -5.37 -9.03
N PHE A 68 -5.77 -4.56 -9.35
CA PHE A 68 -5.44 -3.27 -8.71
C PHE A 68 -5.46 -2.07 -9.66
#